data_AF-K1ZYL4-F1
#
_entry.id   AF-K1ZYL4-F1
#
_cell.length_a   1.000
_cell.length_b   1.000
_cell.length_c   1.000
_cell.angle_alpha   90.00
_cell.angle_beta   90.00
_cell.angle_gamma   90.00
#
_symmetry.space_group_name_H-M   'P 1'
#
loop_
_entity.id
_entity.type
_entity.pdbx_description
1 polymer ?
#
loop_
_entity_poly.entity_id
_entity_poly.type
_entity_poly.pdbx_seq_one_letter_code
_entity_poly.pdbx_strand_id
1 'polypeptide(L)'
;MDRITAENKKGKVNVLRFKGLGEMNPLQLRETTMDPETRRLVQLTIKEHDDTDKMLDMLLAKKRAHDRKNWLEKKGNLADVG
;
A
#
# COMPACT_ATOMS: atom_id res chain seq x y z
N MET A 1 15.83 7.28 -1.57
CA MET A 1 17.06 7.73 -0.89
C MET A 1 17.61 9.01 -1.51
N ASP A 2 17.28 9.29 -2.77
CA ASP A 2 17.84 10.40 -3.57
C ASP A 2 17.61 11.80 -2.98
N ARG A 3 16.47 12.05 -2.33
CA ARG A 3 16.19 13.34 -1.65
C ARG A 3 17.12 13.59 -0.46
N ILE A 4 17.45 12.57 0.32
CA ILE A 4 18.27 12.71 1.54
C ILE A 4 19.75 12.92 1.16
N THR A 5 20.22 12.21 0.12
CA THR A 5 21.56 12.42 -0.44
C THR A 5 21.71 13.80 -1.10
N ALA A 6 20.65 14.35 -1.70
CA ALA A 6 20.65 15.70 -2.26
C ALA A 6 20.72 16.81 -1.19
N GLU A 7 20.17 16.59 0.01
CA GLU A 7 20.11 17.58 1.09
C GLU A 7 21.36 17.61 2.00
N ASN A 8 22.35 16.72 1.78
CA ASN A 8 23.64 16.69 2.50
C ASN A 8 23.51 16.82 4.04
N LYS A 9 22.45 16.24 4.62
CA LYS A 9 22.18 16.28 6.06
C LYS A 9 23.23 15.47 6.80
N LYS A 10 24.16 16.15 7.49
CA LYS A 10 25.13 15.55 8.40
C LYS A 10 24.42 15.05 9.66
N GLY A 11 24.00 13.79 9.66
CA GLY A 11 23.36 13.12 10.80
C GLY A 11 22.99 11.67 10.47
N LYS A 12 22.94 10.80 11.48
CA LYS A 12 22.50 9.41 11.30
C LYS A 12 21.01 9.41 10.93
N VAL A 13 20.68 8.91 9.74
CA VAL A 13 19.30 8.81 9.27
C VAL A 13 18.62 7.65 9.99
N ASN A 14 17.58 7.95 10.76
CA ASN A 14 16.71 6.95 11.36
C ASN A 14 15.50 6.74 10.46
N VAL A 15 15.37 5.53 9.91
CA VAL A 15 14.24 5.14 9.08
C VAL A 15 13.18 4.50 9.96
N LEU A 16 11.97 5.06 9.96
CA LEU A 16 10.81 4.58 10.70
C LEU A 16 9.69 4.28 9.71
N ARG A 17 8.99 3.17 9.90
CA ARG A 17 7.81 2.82 9.10
C ARG A 17 6.55 2.95 9.93
N PHE A 18 5.67 3.83 9.50
CA PHE A 18 4.31 3.90 10.00
C PHE A 18 3.56 2.62 9.62
N LYS A 19 2.96 1.94 10.58
CA LYS A 19 2.16 0.73 10.34
C LYS A 19 0.65 1.06 10.29
N GLY A 20 0.23 2.12 10.99
CA GLY A 20 -1.11 2.70 10.90
C GLY A 20 -1.11 4.22 10.83
N LEU A 21 -2.22 4.79 10.35
CA LEU A 21 -2.40 6.25 10.28
C LEU A 21 -2.46 6.91 11.66
N GLY A 22 -2.89 6.18 12.70
CA GLY A 22 -2.96 6.69 14.08
C GLY A 22 -1.59 6.87 14.76
N GLU A 23 -0.51 6.35 14.16
CA GLU A 23 0.86 6.60 14.62
C GLU A 23 1.38 7.98 14.17
N MET A 24 0.68 8.65 13.24
CA MET A 24 1.05 9.96 12.72
C MET A 24 0.39 11.06 13.55
N ASN A 25 1.11 12.15 13.80
CA ASN A 25 0.49 13.33 14.36
C ASN A 25 -0.40 14.04 13.30
N PRO A 26 -1.34 14.93 13.70
CA PRO A 26 -2.28 15.55 12.77
C PRO A 26 -1.64 16.33 11.61
N LEU A 27 -0.49 16.96 11.82
CA LEU A 27 0.22 17.71 10.79
C LEU A 27 0.82 16.78 9.73
N GLN A 28 1.47 15.69 10.17
CA GLN A 28 2.02 14.67 9.28
C GLN A 28 0.92 13.99 8.46
N LEU A 29 -0.21 13.64 9.10
CA LEU A 29 -1.34 13.03 8.40
C LEU A 29 -1.88 13.96 7.32
N ARG A 30 -2.07 15.25 7.64
CA ARG A 30 -2.55 16.25 6.68
C ARG A 30 -1.61 16.34 5.48
N GLU A 31 -0.33 16.56 5.70
CA GLU A 31 0.67 16.72 4.63
C GLU A 31 0.79 15.46 3.76
N THR A 32 0.76 14.27 4.36
CA THR A 32 1.00 13.03 3.62
C THR A 32 -0.24 12.49 2.89
N THR A 33 -1.44 12.73 3.41
CA THR A 33 -2.66 12.06 2.92
C THR A 33 -3.80 13.00 2.50
N MET A 34 -3.93 14.19 3.11
CA MET A 34 -5.14 15.01 2.97
C MET A 34 -4.95 16.22 2.07
N ASP A 35 -3.80 16.89 2.17
CA ASP A 35 -3.54 18.15 1.47
C ASP A 35 -3.45 17.92 -0.05
N PRO A 36 -4.30 18.55 -0.87
CA PRO A 36 -4.31 18.37 -2.32
C PRO A 36 -2.95 18.59 -3.00
N GLU A 37 -2.13 19.49 -2.46
CA GLU A 37 -0.85 19.86 -3.07
C GLU A 37 0.25 18.82 -2.83
N THR A 38 0.17 18.06 -1.73
CA THR A 38 1.24 17.13 -1.31
C THR A 38 0.80 15.67 -1.26
N ARG A 39 -0.51 15.39 -1.24
CA ARG A 39 -1.04 14.02 -1.17
C ARG A 39 -0.77 13.24 -2.46
N ARG A 40 -0.73 11.92 -2.31
CA ARG A 40 -0.72 10.97 -3.44
C ARG A 40 -2.04 10.22 -3.49
N LEU A 41 -2.95 10.68 -4.32
CA LEU A 41 -4.25 10.04 -4.52
C LEU A 41 -4.19 9.11 -5.74
N VAL A 42 -4.68 7.88 -5.60
CA VAL A 42 -4.80 6.92 -6.70
C VAL A 42 -6.28 6.77 -7.03
N GLN A 43 -6.64 7.03 -8.29
CA GLN A 43 -8.00 6.81 -8.79
C GLN A 43 -8.16 5.36 -9.27
N LEU A 44 -9.17 4.67 -8.74
CA LEU A 44 -9.55 3.34 -9.22
C LEU A 44 -10.53 3.48 -10.38
N THR A 45 -10.34 2.66 -11.41
CA THR A 45 -11.22 2.56 -12.58
C THR A 45 -11.53 1.10 -12.85
N ILE A 46 -12.71 0.83 -13.41
CA ILE A 46 -13.13 -0.51 -13.82
C ILE A 46 -13.11 -0.53 -15.34
N LYS A 47 -12.51 -1.55 -15.94
CA LYS A 47 -12.49 -1.71 -17.39
C LYS A 47 -13.57 -2.71 -17.80
N GLU A 48 -14.27 -2.44 -18.89
CA GLU A 48 -15.21 -3.43 -19.43
C GLU A 48 -14.48 -4.72 -19.79
N HIS A 49 -15.08 -5.86 -19.41
CA HIS A 49 -14.55 -7.21 -19.62
C HIS A 49 -13.22 -7.52 -18.91
N ASP A 50 -12.89 -6.83 -17.82
CA ASP A 50 -11.76 -7.22 -16.99
C ASP A 50 -12.06 -8.46 -16.12
N ASP A 51 -11.01 -9.02 -15.52
CA ASP A 51 -11.11 -10.21 -14.65
C ASP A 51 -11.38 -9.85 -13.17
N THR A 52 -11.83 -8.61 -12.88
CA THR A 52 -12.03 -8.14 -11.50
C THR A 52 -13.00 -9.01 -10.73
N ASP A 53 -14.14 -9.36 -11.33
CA ASP A 53 -15.17 -10.17 -10.66
C ASP A 53 -14.65 -11.58 -10.30
N LYS A 54 -13.90 -12.20 -11.21
CA LYS A 54 -13.31 -13.54 -10.96
C LYS A 54 -12.28 -13.50 -9.84
N MET A 55 -11.48 -12.43 -9.79
CA MET A 55 -10.47 -12.22 -8.75
C MET A 55 -11.13 -11.97 -7.40
N LEU A 56 -12.14 -11.10 -7.34
CA LEU A 56 -12.90 -10.81 -6.12
C LEU A 56 -13.63 -12.06 -5.60
N ASP A 57 -14.25 -12.84 -6.49
CA ASP A 57 -14.88 -14.11 -6.13
C ASP A 57 -13.88 -15.10 -5.52
N MET A 58 -12.68 -15.25 -6.11
CA MET A 58 -11.62 -16.09 -5.56
C MET A 58 -11.18 -15.64 -4.16
N LEU A 59 -11.01 -14.33 -3.98
CA LEU A 59 -10.53 -13.76 -2.73
C LEU A 59 -11.59 -13.78 -1.62
N LEU A 60 -12.86 -13.52 -1.93
CA LEU A 60 -13.88 -13.20 -0.93
C LEU A 60 -14.94 -14.30 -0.76
N ALA A 61 -15.22 -15.12 -1.77
CA ALA A 61 -16.31 -16.08 -1.69
C ALA A 61 -16.02 -17.20 -0.67
N LYS A 62 -17.02 -17.48 0.19
CA LYS A 62 -16.91 -18.51 1.24
C LYS A 62 -16.61 -19.89 0.67
N LYS A 63 -17.20 -20.25 -0.47
CA LYS A 63 -17.04 -21.56 -1.12
C LYS A 63 -15.66 -21.77 -1.76
N ARG A 64 -14.84 -20.70 -1.90
CA ARG A 64 -13.54 -20.73 -2.60
C ARG A 64 -12.33 -20.73 -1.66
N ALA A 65 -12.52 -21.20 -0.42
CA ALA A 65 -11.45 -21.22 0.57
C ALA A 65 -10.19 -21.98 0.13
N HIS A 66 -10.36 -23.08 -0.61
CA HIS A 66 -9.24 -23.87 -1.14
C HIS A 66 -8.44 -23.09 -2.21
N ASP A 67 -9.13 -22.47 -3.17
CA ASP A 67 -8.51 -21.65 -4.21
C ASP A 67 -7.71 -20.49 -3.61
N ARG A 68 -8.30 -19.79 -2.63
CA ARG A 68 -7.65 -18.69 -1.92
C ARG A 68 -6.39 -19.14 -1.20
N LYS A 69 -6.42 -20.31 -0.53
CA LYS A 69 -5.24 -20.89 0.13
C LYS A 69 -4.12 -21.11 -0.89
N ASN A 70 -4.41 -21.80 -1.99
CA ASN A 70 -3.43 -22.08 -3.04
C ASN A 70 -2.87 -20.79 -3.66
N TRP A 71 -3.70 -19.75 -3.82
CA TRP A 71 -3.27 -18.45 -4.29
C TRP A 71 -2.32 -17.76 -3.31
N LEU A 72 -2.64 -17.74 -2.02
CA LEU A 72 -1.80 -17.17 -0.97
C LEU A 72 -0.44 -17.88 -0.85
N GLU A 73 -0.39 -19.21 -0.95
CA GLU A 73 0.87 -19.96 -0.93
C GLU A 73 1.77 -19.62 -2.13
N LYS A 74 1.18 -19.44 -3.31
CA LYS A 74 1.90 -19.10 -4.55
C LYS A 74 2.34 -17.64 -4.63
N LYS A 75 1.60 -16.72 -4.00
CA LYS A 75 1.76 -15.27 -4.18
C LYS A 75 2.12 -14.54 -2.88
N GLY A 76 2.21 -15.22 -1.75
CA GLY A 76 2.45 -14.61 -0.44
C GLY A 76 3.79 -13.90 -0.33
N ASN A 77 4.79 -14.33 -1.10
CA ASN A 77 6.11 -13.68 -1.16
C ASN A 77 6.11 -12.35 -1.94
N LEU A 78 5.03 -12.01 -2.65
CA LEU A 78 4.88 -10.70 -3.31
C LEU A 78 4.47 -9.61 -2.33
N ALA A 79 4.10 -9.95 -1.10
CA ALA A 79 3.86 -8.97 -0.06
C ALA A 79 5.19 -8.30 0.31
N ASP A 80 5.34 -7.03 -0.03
CA ASP A 80 6.51 -6.24 0.36
C ASP A 80 6.40 -5.90 1.86
N VAL A 81 7.03 -6.73 2.69
CA VAL A 81 7.17 -6.52 4.13
C VAL A 81 8.35 -5.59 4.40
N GLY A 82 8.29 -4.37 3.87
CA GLY A 82 9.21 -3.31 4.30
C GLY A 82 8.85 -2.69 5.64
#